data_AF-A0A0K1ZLJ2-F1
#
_entry.id   AF-A0A0K1ZLJ2-F1
#
_cell.length_a   1.000
_cell.length_b   1.000
_cell.length_c   1.000
_cell.angle_alpha   90.00
_cell.angle_beta   90.00
_cell.angle_gamma   90.00
#
_symmetry.space_group_name_H-M   'P 1'
#
loop_
_entity.id
_entity.type
_entity.pdbx_description
1 polymer ?
#
loop_
_entity_poly.entity_id
_entity_poly.type
_entity_poly.pdbx_seq_one_letter_code
_entity_poly.pdbx_strand_id
1 'polypeptide(L)'
;MQDNNLVMALLGAGVVFVLVIVVYNQWQIRKARGPQAYQPADEGVRADAWKDRQEPALGAGAADDAGRVEPRLEPGPVAPLKAQPSTGSAETEAGVIGAELAPSGEEAVLESAEAGAASAAEDVPGALEPASGVIDPLIDCIVPLHPDREVSGDRLLPAMSKLRRAGTKQIHVEGLNPVANAWETIRAGQRYLDLQVAVQLANRTGPLNALEFSEFINAIDPLCEAADATPELPEMNETLSNARELDAFASECDVQLGVSVISDGAPWSAAYVQTVATQDGLVLSRDGTRFTRFHGGTDGVQRALFTLQFVDTNFLRDDLTAKGGRQITLLLDVPLAEEVAKPFKQICEYAYTLSQRMGAQVVDDNLRPLTEQSFIAIQKHLRVLYDKLEARGLPAGSSAAVRLFSL
;
A
#
# COMPACT_ATOMS: atom_id res chain seq x y z
N MET A 1 -26.56 37.76 11.39
CA MET A 1 -25.67 38.21 10.28
C MET A 1 -24.19 38.27 10.64
N GLN A 2 -23.79 38.25 11.93
CA GLN A 2 -22.36 38.30 12.32
C GLN A 2 -21.63 36.95 12.24
N ASP A 3 -22.33 35.81 12.39
CA ASP A 3 -21.67 34.48 12.45
C ASP A 3 -21.13 33.99 11.10
N ASN A 4 -21.79 34.36 9.99
CA ASN A 4 -21.35 33.96 8.66
C ASN A 4 -20.02 34.62 8.24
N ASN A 5 -19.73 35.83 8.74
CA ASN A 5 -18.47 36.50 8.46
C ASN A 5 -17.30 35.86 9.20
N LEU A 6 -17.54 35.32 10.40
CA LEU A 6 -16.51 34.60 11.16
C LEU A 6 -16.18 33.25 10.50
N VAL A 7 -17.19 32.50 10.06
CA VAL A 7 -17.01 31.22 9.37
C VAL A 7 -16.33 31.40 8.01
N MET A 8 -16.70 32.44 7.24
CA MET A 8 -16.03 32.76 5.98
C MET A 8 -14.60 33.27 6.18
N ALA A 9 -14.32 34.00 7.27
CA ALA A 9 -12.97 34.40 7.64
C ALA A 9 -12.10 33.20 8.07
N LEU A 10 -12.68 32.23 8.77
CA LEU A 10 -11.98 31.02 9.20
C LEU A 10 -11.67 30.07 8.02
N LEU A 11 -12.63 29.92 7.10
CA LEU A 11 -12.43 29.19 5.84
C LEU A 11 -11.39 29.89 4.95
N GLY A 12 -11.45 31.23 4.85
CA GLY A 12 -10.44 32.02 4.14
C GLY A 12 -9.04 31.84 4.72
N ALA A 13 -8.91 31.84 6.05
CA ALA A 13 -7.63 31.61 6.73
C ALA A 13 -7.11 30.18 6.52
N GLY A 14 -8.00 29.17 6.51
CA GLY A 14 -7.64 27.78 6.24
C GLY A 14 -7.11 27.56 4.81
N VAL A 15 -7.76 28.17 3.80
CA VAL A 15 -7.31 28.10 2.40
C VAL A 15 -5.97 28.79 2.21
N VAL A 16 -5.76 29.94 2.87
CA VAL A 16 -4.46 30.65 2.83
C VAL A 16 -3.37 29.83 3.51
N PHE A 17 -3.66 29.14 4.62
CA PHE A 17 -2.69 28.28 5.31
C PHE A 17 -2.29 27.06 4.47
N VAL A 18 -3.26 26.40 3.84
CA VAL A 18 -3.00 25.28 2.91
C VAL A 18 -2.19 25.76 1.70
N LEU A 19 -2.52 26.93 1.12
CA LEU A 19 -1.73 27.52 0.03
C LEU A 19 -0.29 27.84 0.47
N VAL A 20 -0.10 28.35 1.69
CA VAL A 20 1.24 28.61 2.24
C VAL A 20 2.02 27.31 2.42
N ILE A 21 1.40 26.22 2.90
CA ILE A 21 2.02 24.91 3.02
C ILE A 21 2.35 24.32 1.65
N VAL A 22 1.44 24.41 0.68
CA VAL A 22 1.68 23.90 -0.68
C VAL A 22 2.79 24.70 -1.37
N VAL A 23 2.82 26.02 -1.23
CA VAL A 23 3.90 26.86 -1.76
C VAL A 23 5.22 26.60 -1.04
N TYR A 24 5.19 26.39 0.29
CA TYR A 24 6.39 26.05 1.07
C TYR A 24 6.93 24.67 0.69
N ASN A 25 6.06 23.68 0.52
CA ASN A 25 6.40 22.33 0.08
C ASN A 25 6.91 22.34 -1.38
N GLN A 26 6.27 23.09 -2.29
CA GLN A 26 6.77 23.29 -3.65
C GLN A 26 8.09 24.06 -3.70
N TRP A 27 8.32 24.97 -2.76
CA TRP A 27 9.60 25.66 -2.62
C TRP A 27 10.70 24.72 -2.11
N GLN A 28 10.40 23.80 -1.20
CA GLN A 28 11.31 22.71 -0.85
C GLN A 28 11.58 21.78 -2.03
N ILE A 29 10.56 21.42 -2.82
CA ILE A 29 10.70 20.65 -4.06
C ILE A 29 11.59 21.41 -5.07
N ARG A 30 11.47 22.73 -5.19
CA ARG A 30 12.33 23.56 -6.06
C ARG A 30 13.76 23.69 -5.54
N LYS A 31 13.94 23.72 -4.22
CA LYS A 31 15.26 23.80 -3.59
C LYS A 31 16.02 22.46 -3.71
N ALA A 32 15.32 21.34 -3.62
CA ALA A 32 15.86 20.01 -3.89
C ALA A 32 16.09 19.76 -5.40
N ARG A 33 15.37 20.46 -6.29
CA ARG A 33 15.51 20.38 -7.75
C ARG A 33 16.40 21.48 -8.35
N GLY A 34 17.18 22.21 -7.55
CA GLY A 34 18.12 23.18 -8.08
C GLY A 34 19.33 22.46 -8.70
N PRO A 35 19.50 22.43 -10.03
CA PRO A 35 20.73 21.91 -10.60
C PRO A 35 21.85 22.89 -10.24
N GLN A 36 22.78 22.45 -9.39
CA GLN A 36 24.09 23.07 -9.36
C GLN A 36 24.70 22.77 -10.75
N ALA A 37 24.59 23.73 -11.67
CA ALA A 37 25.13 23.59 -13.01
C ALA A 37 26.63 23.29 -12.90
N TYR A 38 27.01 22.06 -13.22
CA TYR A 38 28.39 21.65 -13.33
C TYR A 38 29.07 22.52 -14.39
N GLN A 39 29.87 23.48 -13.96
CA GLN A 39 30.85 24.15 -14.80
C GLN A 39 32.07 23.23 -14.87
N PRO A 40 32.45 22.70 -16.05
CA PRO A 40 33.71 21.99 -16.17
C PRO A 40 34.84 23.00 -15.88
N ALA A 41 35.59 22.77 -14.81
CA ALA A 41 36.83 23.49 -14.59
C ALA A 41 37.84 23.01 -15.63
N ASP A 42 38.41 23.97 -16.37
CA ASP A 42 39.42 23.76 -17.41
C ASP A 42 40.53 22.79 -16.96
N GLU A 43 40.81 21.82 -17.83
CA GLU A 43 41.94 20.90 -17.73
C GLU A 43 43.27 21.67 -17.69
N GLY A 44 43.84 21.76 -16.50
CA GLY A 44 45.22 22.19 -16.26
C GLY A 44 46.13 20.99 -16.00
N VAL A 45 46.71 20.46 -17.07
CA VAL A 45 47.87 19.54 -17.16
C VAL A 45 48.69 19.41 -15.86
N ARG A 46 48.68 18.22 -15.25
CA ARG A 46 49.84 17.67 -14.52
C ARG A 46 50.00 16.18 -14.84
N ALA A 47 50.66 15.93 -15.96
CA ALA A 47 51.42 14.72 -16.17
C ALA A 47 52.53 14.61 -15.10
N ASP A 48 52.90 13.35 -14.84
CA ASP A 48 54.07 12.89 -14.09
C ASP A 48 54.04 12.99 -12.54
N ALA A 49 53.67 11.89 -11.89
CA ALA A 49 54.53 11.24 -10.90
C ALA A 49 53.98 9.87 -10.45
N TRP A 50 54.86 8.87 -10.45
CA TRP A 50 54.76 7.52 -9.88
C TRP A 50 54.41 6.34 -10.81
N LYS A 51 55.36 6.07 -11.71
CA LYS A 51 55.90 4.71 -11.88
C LYS A 51 56.76 4.32 -10.67
N ASP A 52 56.89 3.01 -10.49
CA ASP A 52 57.71 2.27 -9.52
C ASP A 52 57.22 2.18 -8.08
N ARG A 53 56.52 1.08 -7.79
CA ARG A 53 56.84 0.29 -6.60
C ARG A 53 56.64 -1.21 -6.87
N GLN A 54 57.77 -1.91 -6.86
CA GLN A 54 57.92 -3.35 -7.01
C GLN A 54 57.37 -4.14 -5.81
N GLU A 55 56.84 -5.32 -6.09
CA GLU A 55 56.54 -6.38 -5.13
C GLU A 55 57.83 -6.94 -4.49
N PRO A 56 57.77 -7.38 -3.22
CA PRO A 56 58.71 -8.37 -2.71
C PRO A 56 57.98 -9.69 -2.41
N ALA A 57 58.51 -10.77 -2.96
CA ALA A 57 58.17 -12.14 -2.63
C ALA A 57 59.27 -12.79 -1.76
N LEU A 58 58.83 -13.67 -0.84
CA LEU A 58 59.53 -14.80 -0.18
C LEU A 58 60.57 -14.48 0.93
N GLY A 59 60.62 -15.14 2.09
CA GLY A 59 59.86 -16.30 2.60
C GLY A 59 60.44 -16.86 3.93
N ALA A 60 59.86 -17.99 4.35
CA ALA A 60 60.32 -19.03 5.30
C ALA A 60 60.25 -18.78 6.84
N GLY A 61 59.47 -19.65 7.52
CA GLY A 61 59.63 -19.90 8.96
C GLY A 61 58.46 -20.62 9.66
N ALA A 62 58.53 -21.96 9.70
CA ALA A 62 58.06 -22.87 10.75
C ALA A 62 56.57 -23.04 11.14
N ALA A 63 56.13 -24.30 10.97
CA ALA A 63 55.08 -25.07 11.64
C ALA A 63 54.41 -24.52 12.91
N ASP A 64 53.08 -24.69 12.98
CA ASP A 64 52.51 -25.53 14.04
C ASP A 64 51.11 -26.08 13.68
N ASP A 65 50.92 -27.32 14.13
CA ASP A 65 49.77 -28.21 13.99
C ASP A 65 48.78 -27.99 15.14
N ALA A 66 47.49 -27.83 14.84
CA ALA A 66 46.38 -28.20 15.75
C ALA A 66 44.98 -27.93 15.16
N GLY A 67 44.25 -29.01 14.87
CA GLY A 67 42.88 -29.18 15.37
C GLY A 67 41.73 -28.44 14.67
N ARG A 68 41.37 -28.86 13.45
CA ARG A 68 40.01 -28.65 12.91
C ARG A 68 39.09 -29.77 13.44
N VAL A 69 38.11 -29.41 14.25
CA VAL A 69 37.05 -30.33 14.74
C VAL A 69 35.69 -29.80 14.27
N GLU A 70 34.99 -30.61 13.48
CA GLU A 70 33.62 -30.39 13.03
C GLU A 70 32.62 -30.94 14.07
N PRO A 71 31.56 -30.21 14.46
CA PRO A 71 30.52 -30.80 15.30
C PRO A 71 29.47 -31.52 14.43
N ARG A 72 29.49 -32.84 14.56
CA ARG A 72 28.53 -33.82 14.04
C ARG A 72 27.29 -33.91 14.95
N LEU A 73 26.11 -33.81 14.34
CA LEU A 73 24.79 -34.11 14.92
C LEU A 73 24.59 -35.62 15.07
N GLU A 74 24.06 -36.06 16.22
CA GLU A 74 23.37 -37.35 16.44
C GLU A 74 22.32 -37.19 17.57
N PRO A 75 21.28 -38.05 17.64
CA PRO A 75 19.92 -37.67 18.10
C PRO A 75 19.36 -38.41 19.33
N GLY A 76 18.25 -37.88 19.87
CA GLY A 76 17.20 -38.60 20.64
C GLY A 76 16.98 -38.11 22.09
N PRO A 77 15.86 -38.45 22.78
CA PRO A 77 14.54 -38.96 22.34
C PRO A 77 13.35 -38.08 22.77
N VAL A 78 12.14 -38.45 22.32
CA VAL A 78 10.87 -37.70 22.41
C VAL A 78 9.98 -38.17 23.57
N ALA A 79 9.17 -37.23 24.09
CA ALA A 79 7.79 -37.35 24.63
C ALA A 79 7.61 -37.09 26.15
N PRO A 80 6.39 -36.74 26.62
CA PRO A 80 5.40 -35.80 26.09
C PRO A 80 4.93 -34.79 27.16
N LEU A 81 4.44 -33.59 26.80
CA LEU A 81 3.70 -32.75 27.76
C LEU A 81 2.29 -32.44 27.24
N LYS A 82 1.32 -32.84 28.06
CA LYS A 82 -0.13 -32.70 27.90
C LYS A 82 -0.54 -31.23 27.91
N ALA A 83 -1.48 -30.92 27.03
CA ALA A 83 -2.31 -29.72 27.05
C ALA A 83 -3.25 -29.68 28.25
N GLN A 84 -3.60 -28.47 28.72
CA GLN A 84 -4.94 -28.06 29.12
C GLN A 84 -5.04 -26.51 29.17
N PRO A 85 -6.25 -25.93 29.11
CA PRO A 85 -6.56 -24.75 28.30
C PRO A 85 -6.73 -23.48 29.13
N SER A 86 -6.41 -22.32 28.54
CA SER A 86 -6.83 -21.03 29.08
C SER A 86 -7.94 -20.43 28.20
N THR A 87 -9.14 -20.47 28.74
CA THR A 87 -10.29 -19.64 28.37
C THR A 87 -9.98 -18.17 28.65
N GLY A 88 -10.30 -17.29 27.71
CA GLY A 88 -10.17 -15.84 27.88
C GLY A 88 -10.77 -15.09 26.71
N SER A 89 -12.08 -14.90 26.78
CA SER A 89 -12.90 -14.10 25.87
C SER A 89 -12.52 -12.62 25.91
N ALA A 90 -12.52 -11.98 24.74
CA ALA A 90 -12.69 -10.53 24.53
C ALA A 90 -13.21 -10.39 23.08
N GLU A 91 -14.52 -10.34 22.86
CA GLU A 91 -15.32 -9.11 22.81
C GLU A 91 -14.80 -8.14 21.74
N THR A 92 -15.20 -8.40 20.50
CA THR A 92 -15.16 -7.46 19.39
C THR A 92 -16.39 -6.55 19.48
N GLU A 93 -16.16 -5.26 19.77
CA GLU A 93 -17.18 -4.22 19.61
C GLU A 93 -17.38 -3.94 18.13
N ALA A 94 -18.37 -4.60 17.54
CA ALA A 94 -18.96 -4.19 16.27
C ALA A 94 -19.91 -3.03 16.54
N GLY A 95 -19.54 -1.84 16.04
CA GLY A 95 -20.35 -0.63 16.10
C GLY A 95 -21.70 -0.79 15.42
N VAL A 96 -22.74 -0.90 16.23
CA VAL A 96 -24.15 -0.78 15.87
C VAL A 96 -24.45 0.65 15.45
N ILE A 97 -25.03 0.85 14.26
CA ILE A 97 -25.88 2.01 14.01
C ILE A 97 -27.15 1.57 13.27
N GLY A 98 -28.23 1.44 14.05
CA GLY A 98 -29.58 1.61 13.54
C GLY A 98 -29.89 3.10 13.46
N ALA A 99 -30.41 3.55 12.32
CA ALA A 99 -31.08 4.84 12.20
C ALA A 99 -32.30 4.67 11.30
N GLU A 100 -33.43 4.43 11.97
CA GLU A 100 -34.77 4.68 11.48
C GLU A 100 -34.95 6.19 11.34
N LEU A 101 -35.25 6.69 10.14
CA LEU A 101 -35.86 8.01 9.93
C LEU A 101 -36.59 8.02 8.57
N ALA A 102 -37.92 7.96 8.65
CA ALA A 102 -38.86 8.20 7.56
C ALA A 102 -39.03 9.73 7.32
N PRO A 103 -39.62 10.15 6.19
CA PRO A 103 -39.18 11.30 5.41
C PRO A 103 -39.92 12.60 5.74
N SER A 104 -39.31 13.73 5.41
CA SER A 104 -40.02 14.98 5.12
C SER A 104 -39.49 15.49 3.81
N GLY A 105 -40.40 15.58 2.83
CA GLY A 105 -40.07 15.97 1.47
C GLY A 105 -39.91 17.47 1.34
N GLU A 106 -39.14 17.88 0.35
CA GLU A 106 -39.40 19.12 -0.37
C GLU A 106 -38.83 19.02 -1.78
N GLU A 107 -39.47 19.76 -2.67
CA GLU A 107 -39.68 19.48 -4.08
C GLU A 107 -38.46 19.66 -4.99
N ALA A 108 -38.55 18.97 -6.12
CA ALA A 108 -37.73 19.11 -7.29
C ALA A 108 -37.85 20.52 -7.92
N VAL A 109 -36.71 21.06 -8.37
CA VAL A 109 -36.68 22.02 -9.47
C VAL A 109 -35.62 21.54 -10.47
N LEU A 110 -36.12 21.15 -11.64
CA LEU A 110 -35.36 20.92 -12.87
C LEU A 110 -35.00 22.29 -13.46
N GLU A 111 -33.72 22.49 -13.80
CA GLU A 111 -33.37 23.49 -14.80
C GLU A 111 -32.28 22.94 -15.72
N SER A 112 -32.65 22.81 -16.99
CA SER A 112 -31.78 22.46 -18.11
C SER A 112 -30.97 23.68 -18.54
N ALA A 113 -29.67 23.50 -18.80
CA ALA A 113 -28.88 24.44 -19.60
C ALA A 113 -27.97 23.66 -20.55
N GLU A 114 -28.15 23.94 -21.84
CA GLU A 114 -27.47 23.34 -22.98
C GLU A 114 -26.00 23.79 -23.14
N ALA A 115 -25.23 22.89 -23.75
CA ALA A 115 -24.15 23.08 -24.71
C ALA A 115 -23.43 24.45 -24.79
N GLY A 116 -22.12 24.43 -24.54
CA GLY A 116 -21.22 25.53 -24.86
C GLY A 116 -19.76 25.10 -24.99
N ALA A 117 -19.32 24.94 -26.24
CA ALA A 117 -17.97 25.14 -26.75
C ALA A 117 -16.81 24.29 -26.20
N ALA A 118 -16.41 23.33 -27.05
CA ALA A 118 -15.06 22.80 -27.12
C ALA A 118 -14.04 23.93 -27.30
N SER A 119 -13.08 24.02 -26.38
CA SER A 119 -11.81 24.72 -26.59
C SER A 119 -10.71 23.67 -26.52
N ALA A 120 -10.20 23.31 -27.69
CA ALA A 120 -8.95 22.59 -27.84
C ALA A 120 -7.83 23.41 -27.19
N ALA A 121 -7.31 22.94 -26.07
CA ALA A 121 -6.05 23.40 -25.52
C ALA A 121 -4.95 22.52 -26.12
N GLU A 122 -3.98 23.19 -26.73
CA GLU A 122 -2.83 22.64 -27.45
C GLU A 122 -2.10 21.52 -26.69
N ASP A 123 -1.89 20.40 -27.38
CA ASP A 123 -0.90 19.39 -27.05
C ASP A 123 0.48 20.06 -26.94
N VAL A 124 1.03 20.13 -25.73
CA VAL A 124 2.46 20.34 -25.51
C VAL A 124 3.13 18.97 -25.61
N PRO A 125 3.90 18.68 -26.67
CA PRO A 125 4.61 17.43 -26.77
C PRO A 125 5.89 17.52 -25.93
N GLY A 126 5.96 16.77 -24.83
CA GLY A 126 7.22 16.58 -24.11
C GLY A 126 7.19 16.61 -22.58
N ALA A 127 6.03 16.52 -21.93
CA ALA A 127 6.02 15.98 -20.57
C ALA A 127 6.04 14.45 -20.70
N LEU A 128 7.25 13.88 -20.81
CA LEU A 128 7.44 12.48 -20.39
C LEU A 128 6.93 12.45 -18.95
N GLU A 129 5.80 11.79 -18.71
CA GLU A 129 5.41 11.46 -17.34
C GLU A 129 6.65 10.82 -16.69
N PRO A 130 7.22 11.43 -15.65
CA PRO A 130 8.38 10.84 -15.01
C PRO A 130 7.91 9.47 -14.52
N ALA A 131 8.60 8.41 -14.96
CA ALA A 131 8.29 7.05 -14.56
C ALA A 131 8.08 7.04 -13.05
N SER A 132 6.84 6.72 -12.64
CA SER A 132 6.43 6.84 -11.24
C SER A 132 7.28 5.87 -10.43
N GLY A 133 8.14 6.42 -9.57
CA GLY A 133 8.73 5.64 -8.49
C GLY A 133 7.63 4.90 -7.71
N VAL A 134 7.99 3.77 -7.14
CA VAL A 134 7.19 3.07 -6.13
C VAL A 134 7.04 3.94 -4.87
N ILE A 135 8.02 4.80 -4.60
CA ILE A 135 8.05 5.71 -3.46
C ILE A 135 7.04 6.84 -3.65
N ASP A 136 6.19 7.05 -2.64
CA ASP A 136 5.18 8.09 -2.63
C ASP A 136 5.29 8.95 -1.36
N PRO A 137 5.59 10.25 -1.47
CA PRO A 137 5.80 11.14 -0.33
C PRO A 137 4.56 11.32 0.57
N LEU A 138 3.37 10.91 0.13
CA LEU A 138 2.15 10.96 0.96
C LEU A 138 2.12 9.84 2.00
N ILE A 139 2.75 8.70 1.72
CA ILE A 139 2.72 7.51 2.59
C ILE A 139 4.10 7.07 3.06
N ASP A 140 5.17 7.63 2.49
CA ASP A 140 6.54 7.26 2.76
C ASP A 140 7.34 8.38 3.41
N CYS A 141 8.15 8.00 4.38
CA CYS A 141 9.23 8.82 4.91
C CYS A 141 10.47 8.64 4.04
N ILE A 142 10.78 9.64 3.22
CA ILE A 142 11.90 9.62 2.27
C ILE A 142 13.17 10.15 2.96
N VAL A 143 14.24 9.37 2.89
CA VAL A 143 15.61 9.71 3.28
C VAL A 143 16.42 9.80 1.99
N PRO A 144 16.70 11.01 1.49
CA PRO A 144 17.59 11.16 0.35
C PRO A 144 19.03 10.85 0.77
N LEU A 145 19.78 10.25 -0.14
CA LEU A 145 21.20 9.96 0.00
C LEU A 145 21.93 10.51 -1.20
N HIS A 146 22.78 11.51 -0.96
CA HIS A 146 23.56 12.17 -2.00
C HIS A 146 24.97 11.56 -2.04
N PRO A 147 25.29 10.66 -2.99
CA PRO A 147 26.64 10.14 -3.17
C PRO A 147 27.55 11.21 -3.79
N ASP A 148 28.83 11.20 -3.42
CA ASP A 148 29.82 12.15 -3.98
C ASP A 148 30.10 11.93 -5.48
N ARG A 149 29.80 10.73 -5.98
CA ARG A 149 30.04 10.30 -7.36
C ARG A 149 28.97 9.33 -7.81
N GLU A 150 28.83 9.16 -9.13
CA GLU A 150 27.97 8.11 -9.69
C GLU A 150 28.29 6.73 -9.10
N VAL A 151 27.26 6.07 -8.57
CA VAL A 151 27.40 4.75 -7.96
C VAL A 151 26.84 3.69 -8.91
N SER A 152 27.59 2.61 -9.09
CA SER A 152 27.11 1.44 -9.83
C SER A 152 26.09 0.66 -9.01
N GLY A 153 24.94 0.32 -9.62
CA GLY A 153 23.92 -0.52 -9.00
C GLY A 153 24.45 -1.87 -8.49
N ASP A 154 25.46 -2.44 -9.15
CA ASP A 154 26.11 -3.69 -8.71
C ASP A 154 26.75 -3.59 -7.32
N ARG A 155 27.19 -2.39 -6.91
CA ARG A 155 27.74 -2.16 -5.56
C ARG A 155 26.64 -2.03 -4.51
N LEU A 156 25.46 -1.54 -4.89
CA LEU A 156 24.33 -1.28 -4.00
C LEU A 156 23.49 -2.55 -3.76
N LEU A 157 23.35 -3.41 -4.76
CA LEU A 157 22.51 -4.62 -4.71
C LEU A 157 22.76 -5.53 -3.49
N PRO A 158 24.00 -5.78 -3.03
CA PRO A 158 24.24 -6.55 -1.81
C PRO A 158 23.61 -5.94 -0.56
N ALA A 159 23.64 -4.60 -0.43
CA ALA A 159 23.03 -3.89 0.70
C ALA A 159 21.49 -3.93 0.66
N MET A 160 20.90 -3.95 -0.55
CA MET A 160 19.44 -4.04 -0.74
C MET A 160 18.82 -5.31 -0.16
N SER A 161 19.57 -6.41 -0.08
CA SER A 161 19.06 -7.68 0.46
C SER A 161 18.60 -7.58 1.92
N LYS A 162 19.22 -6.68 2.70
CA LYS A 162 18.90 -6.40 4.11
C LYS A 162 17.83 -5.31 4.26
N LEU A 163 17.71 -4.44 3.27
CA LEU A 163 16.81 -3.27 3.22
C LEU A 163 15.45 -3.59 2.58
N ARG A 164 14.74 -4.58 3.13
CA ARG A 164 13.40 -4.95 2.63
C ARG A 164 12.27 -4.52 3.54
N ARG A 165 12.46 -4.64 4.85
CA ARG A 165 11.45 -4.28 5.87
C ARG A 165 12.13 -3.78 7.13
N ALA A 166 11.48 -2.83 7.79
CA ALA A 166 11.76 -2.44 9.18
C ALA A 166 10.55 -2.85 10.02
N GLY A 167 10.70 -3.87 10.86
CA GLY A 167 9.58 -4.55 11.51
C GLY A 167 8.48 -4.95 10.51
N THR A 168 7.32 -4.29 10.63
CA THR A 168 6.15 -4.54 9.78
C THR A 168 6.14 -3.70 8.48
N LYS A 169 6.91 -2.61 8.41
CA LYS A 169 6.87 -1.62 7.32
C LYS A 169 7.73 -2.02 6.13
N GLN A 170 7.27 -1.70 4.91
CA GLN A 170 8.08 -1.88 3.70
C GLN A 170 9.13 -0.78 3.58
N ILE A 171 10.30 -1.17 3.08
CA ILE A 171 11.35 -0.24 2.66
C ILE A 171 11.48 -0.33 1.15
N HIS A 172 11.51 0.83 0.50
CA HIS A 172 11.75 0.97 -0.93
C HIS A 172 13.02 1.77 -1.17
N VAL A 173 13.76 1.41 -2.21
CA VAL A 173 14.98 2.11 -2.60
C VAL A 173 14.96 2.37 -4.09
N GLU A 174 15.23 3.60 -4.44
CA GLU A 174 15.26 4.07 -5.82
C GLU A 174 16.55 4.85 -6.07
N GLY A 175 16.99 4.80 -7.32
CA GLY A 175 18.12 5.58 -7.80
C GLY A 175 17.73 6.41 -9.01
N LEU A 176 18.26 7.63 -9.05
CA LEU A 176 18.11 8.53 -10.18
C LEU A 176 19.09 8.14 -11.28
N ASN A 177 18.57 7.57 -12.36
CA ASN A 177 19.39 7.18 -13.49
C ASN A 177 19.68 8.40 -14.39
N PRO A 178 20.94 8.79 -14.64
CA PRO A 178 21.29 9.95 -15.46
C PRO A 178 20.83 9.84 -16.92
N VAL A 179 20.74 8.62 -17.46
CA VAL A 179 20.38 8.38 -18.85
C VAL A 179 18.88 8.52 -19.06
N ALA A 180 18.09 7.93 -18.17
CA ALA A 180 16.62 7.99 -18.22
C ALA A 180 16.06 9.28 -17.61
N ASN A 181 16.87 9.98 -16.81
CA ASN A 181 16.46 11.12 -15.96
C ASN A 181 15.19 10.82 -15.16
N ALA A 182 15.12 9.60 -14.62
CA ALA A 182 13.97 9.08 -13.90
C ALA A 182 14.43 8.25 -12.69
N TRP A 183 13.60 8.23 -11.66
CA TRP A 183 13.78 7.35 -10.51
C TRP A 183 13.38 5.94 -10.91
N GLU A 184 14.25 4.97 -10.63
CA GLU A 184 13.95 3.57 -10.86
C GLU A 184 14.47 2.69 -9.72
N THR A 185 13.93 1.49 -9.59
CA THR A 185 14.50 0.48 -8.70
C THR A 185 15.93 0.16 -9.12
N ILE A 186 16.82 -0.03 -8.14
CA ILE A 186 18.22 -0.35 -8.36
C ILE A 186 18.38 -1.63 -9.20
N ARG A 187 19.09 -1.53 -10.32
CA ARG A 187 19.36 -2.62 -11.28
C ARG A 187 20.86 -2.82 -11.48
N ALA A 188 21.25 -4.06 -11.75
CA ALA A 188 22.62 -4.40 -12.13
C ALA A 188 23.01 -3.72 -13.45
N GLY A 189 24.26 -3.27 -13.56
CA GLY A 189 24.78 -2.61 -14.76
C GLY A 189 24.33 -1.16 -14.99
N GLN A 190 23.44 -0.61 -14.15
CA GLN A 190 23.04 0.79 -14.19
C GLN A 190 23.89 1.65 -13.24
N ARG A 191 23.95 2.95 -13.50
CA ARG A 191 24.60 3.94 -12.63
C ARG A 191 23.57 4.94 -12.14
N TYR A 192 23.75 5.40 -10.91
CA TYR A 192 22.83 6.30 -10.25
C TYR A 192 23.57 7.56 -9.79
N LEU A 193 22.96 8.73 -10.04
CA LEU A 193 23.45 10.03 -9.58
C LEU A 193 23.06 10.31 -8.15
N ASP A 194 21.83 9.92 -7.80
CA ASP A 194 21.23 10.20 -6.51
C ASP A 194 20.44 8.97 -6.07
N LEU A 195 20.29 8.80 -4.76
CA LEU A 195 19.59 7.67 -4.18
C LEU A 195 18.53 8.18 -3.20
N GLN A 196 17.40 7.48 -3.13
CA GLN A 196 16.39 7.76 -2.11
C GLN A 196 15.92 6.44 -1.51
N VAL A 197 15.85 6.43 -0.18
CA VAL A 197 15.32 5.31 0.59
C VAL A 197 14.07 5.78 1.29
N ALA A 198 13.01 4.99 1.24
CA ALA A 198 11.74 5.30 1.84
C ALA A 198 11.30 4.18 2.79
N VAL A 199 10.79 4.56 3.97
CA VAL A 199 10.04 3.66 4.84
C VAL A 199 8.58 4.09 4.90
N GLN A 200 7.68 3.12 4.82
CA GLN A 200 6.25 3.39 4.90
C GLN A 200 5.85 3.91 6.29
N LEU A 201 5.13 5.04 6.32
CA LEU A 201 4.70 5.74 7.53
C LEU A 201 3.59 5.01 8.30
N ALA A 202 2.64 4.40 7.60
CA ALA A 202 1.53 3.67 8.21
C ALA A 202 1.05 2.54 7.30
N ASN A 203 0.50 1.49 7.90
CA ASN A 203 -0.22 0.39 7.24
C ASN A 203 -1.35 -0.08 8.16
N ARG A 204 -2.11 -1.13 7.80
CA ARG A 204 -3.17 -1.66 8.69
C ARG A 204 -2.66 -2.24 10.02
N THR A 205 -1.36 -2.50 10.16
CA THR A 205 -0.78 -2.92 11.45
C THR A 205 -0.49 -1.74 12.38
N GLY A 206 -0.67 -0.51 11.93
CA GLY A 206 -0.57 0.72 12.71
C GLY A 206 0.43 1.74 12.14
N PRO A 207 0.72 2.81 12.87
CA PRO A 207 1.71 3.80 12.49
C PRO A 207 3.14 3.26 12.65
N LEU A 208 4.11 3.91 12.00
CA LEU A 208 5.54 3.68 12.20
C LEU A 208 5.90 3.99 13.66
N ASN A 209 6.54 3.02 14.32
CA ASN A 209 6.95 3.15 15.71
C ASN A 209 8.40 3.62 15.86
N ALA A 210 8.76 4.12 17.04
CA ALA A 210 10.13 4.57 17.34
C ALA A 210 11.18 3.44 17.20
N LEU A 211 10.79 2.20 17.53
CA LEU A 211 11.64 1.03 17.35
C LEU A 211 11.87 0.75 15.86
N GLU A 212 10.80 0.70 15.06
CA GLU A 212 10.88 0.46 13.61
C GLU A 212 11.65 1.56 12.88
N PHE A 213 11.50 2.83 13.29
CA PHE A 213 12.31 3.91 12.75
C PHE A 213 13.79 3.73 13.10
N SER A 214 14.12 3.34 14.34
CA SER A 214 15.52 3.08 14.71
C SER A 214 16.12 1.90 13.93
N GLU A 215 15.34 0.83 13.72
CA GLU A 215 15.72 -0.29 12.85
C GLU A 215 15.95 0.16 11.42
N PHE A 216 15.09 1.03 10.89
CA PHE A 216 15.21 1.61 9.56
C PHE A 216 16.52 2.38 9.39
N ILE A 217 16.83 3.30 10.31
CA ILE A 217 18.06 4.11 10.25
C ILE A 217 19.31 3.20 10.24
N ASN A 218 19.37 2.22 11.16
CA ASN A 218 20.47 1.25 11.21
C ASN A 218 20.54 0.36 9.95
N ALA A 219 19.40 0.09 9.32
CA ALA A 219 19.35 -0.71 8.10
C ALA A 219 19.91 0.05 6.88
N ILE A 220 19.87 1.38 6.90
CA ILE A 220 20.37 2.24 5.81
C ILE A 220 21.90 2.36 5.85
N ASP A 221 22.55 2.22 7.01
CA ASP A 221 24.01 2.39 7.15
C ASP A 221 24.85 1.59 6.13
N PRO A 222 24.58 0.29 5.86
CA PRO A 222 25.33 -0.46 4.86
C PRO A 222 25.13 0.06 3.43
N LEU A 223 23.99 0.69 3.15
CA LEU A 223 23.74 1.34 1.86
C LEU A 223 24.53 2.65 1.74
N CYS A 224 24.57 3.46 2.80
CA CYS A 224 25.40 4.66 2.86
C CYS A 224 26.87 4.34 2.60
N GLU A 225 27.38 3.30 3.26
CA GLU A 225 28.76 2.83 3.08
C GLU A 225 29.02 2.32 1.66
N ALA A 226 28.09 1.56 1.07
CA ALA A 226 28.23 1.07 -0.30
C ALA A 226 28.17 2.20 -1.34
N ALA A 227 27.38 3.24 -1.07
CA ALA A 227 27.17 4.39 -1.93
C ALA A 227 28.21 5.50 -1.75
N ASP A 228 29.05 5.44 -0.70
CA ASP A 228 29.86 6.59 -0.26
C ASP A 228 28.98 7.86 -0.12
N ALA A 229 27.79 7.71 0.48
CA ALA A 229 26.77 8.75 0.55
C ALA A 229 26.40 9.12 2.00
N THR A 230 26.04 10.38 2.22
CA THR A 230 25.54 10.84 3.51
C THR A 230 24.01 10.88 3.48
N PRO A 231 23.30 10.21 4.42
CA PRO A 231 21.85 10.25 4.47
C PRO A 231 21.36 11.54 5.13
N GLU A 232 20.34 12.18 4.56
CA GLU A 232 19.64 13.30 5.20
C GLU A 232 18.51 12.74 6.06
N LEU A 233 18.83 12.50 7.34
CA LEU A 233 17.88 11.87 8.27
C LEU A 233 16.79 12.87 8.70
N PRO A 234 15.50 12.51 8.58
CA PRO A 234 14.42 13.34 9.03
C PRO A 234 14.32 13.35 10.56
N GLU A 235 13.70 14.39 11.11
CA GLU A 235 13.44 14.51 12.54
C GLU A 235 12.48 13.41 13.00
N MET A 236 12.92 12.64 13.99
CA MET A 236 12.18 11.47 14.51
C MET A 236 10.77 11.85 14.98
N ASN A 237 10.64 12.91 15.77
CA ASN A 237 9.35 13.29 16.36
C ASN A 237 8.34 13.75 15.30
N GLU A 238 8.79 14.47 14.28
CA GLU A 238 7.94 14.92 13.16
C GLU A 238 7.49 13.71 12.33
N THR A 239 8.42 12.82 11.99
CA THR A 239 8.10 11.58 11.24
C THR A 239 7.07 10.72 11.97
N LEU A 240 7.25 10.54 13.29
CA LEU A 240 6.30 9.78 14.11
C LEU A 240 4.95 10.52 14.28
N SER A 241 4.92 11.84 14.25
CA SER A 241 3.67 12.61 14.25
C SER A 241 2.91 12.39 12.94
N ASN A 242 3.60 12.55 11.81
CA ASN A 242 3.05 12.35 10.48
C ASN A 242 2.53 10.91 10.29
N ALA A 243 3.26 9.92 10.81
CA ALA A 243 2.83 8.52 10.82
C ALA A 243 1.51 8.31 11.58
N ARG A 244 1.36 8.93 12.76
CA ARG A 244 0.11 8.84 13.56
C ARG A 244 -1.06 9.56 12.90
N GLU A 245 -0.82 10.71 12.28
CA GLU A 245 -1.86 11.43 11.54
C GLU A 245 -2.35 10.62 10.33
N LEU A 246 -1.41 10.01 9.59
CA LEU A 246 -1.73 9.16 8.46
C LEU A 246 -2.49 7.90 8.90
N ASP A 247 -2.09 7.28 10.01
CA ASP A 247 -2.78 6.12 10.59
C ASP A 247 -4.19 6.46 11.06
N ALA A 248 -4.39 7.60 11.74
CA ALA A 248 -5.71 8.06 12.15
C ALA A 248 -6.63 8.27 10.94
N PHE A 249 -6.12 8.91 9.89
CA PHE A 249 -6.86 9.07 8.64
C PHE A 249 -7.18 7.73 7.96
N ALA A 250 -6.20 6.82 7.90
CA ALA A 250 -6.39 5.49 7.34
C ALA A 250 -7.48 4.75 8.11
N SER A 251 -7.44 4.77 9.44
CA SER A 251 -8.46 4.15 10.31
C SER A 251 -9.87 4.72 10.09
N GLU A 252 -10.01 6.03 9.86
CA GLU A 252 -11.31 6.64 9.53
C GLU A 252 -11.88 6.19 8.18
N CYS A 253 -11.02 5.85 7.24
CA CYS A 253 -11.40 5.42 5.89
C CYS A 253 -11.38 3.89 5.73
N ASP A 254 -10.91 3.14 6.73
CA ASP A 254 -10.80 1.67 6.70
C ASP A 254 -12.16 1.00 6.86
N VAL A 255 -12.97 1.11 5.81
CA VAL A 255 -14.31 0.54 5.75
C VAL A 255 -14.31 -0.71 4.88
N GLN A 256 -14.81 -1.80 5.45
CA GLN A 256 -15.11 -3.03 4.73
C GLN A 256 -16.63 -3.19 4.64
N LEU A 257 -17.16 -3.44 3.44
CA LEU A 257 -18.58 -3.73 3.25
C LEU A 257 -18.75 -5.21 2.97
N GLY A 258 -19.65 -5.87 3.69
CA GLY A 258 -20.07 -7.23 3.38
C GLY A 258 -21.47 -7.29 2.79
N VAL A 259 -21.62 -8.20 1.83
CA VAL A 259 -22.91 -8.60 1.27
C VAL A 259 -22.98 -10.12 1.39
N SER A 260 -23.99 -10.61 2.09
CA SER A 260 -24.14 -12.04 2.32
C SER A 260 -25.25 -12.63 1.44
N VAL A 261 -25.05 -13.85 1.00
CA VAL A 261 -26.04 -14.64 0.25
C VAL A 261 -26.38 -15.86 1.09
N ILE A 262 -27.64 -15.97 1.51
CA ILE A 262 -28.13 -16.99 2.43
C ILE A 262 -29.08 -17.95 1.72
N SER A 263 -28.79 -19.25 1.78
CA SER A 263 -29.63 -20.31 1.25
C SER A 263 -31.04 -20.29 1.85
N ASP A 264 -32.05 -20.31 0.97
CA ASP A 264 -33.47 -20.42 1.34
C ASP A 264 -33.89 -21.87 1.68
N GLY A 265 -33.08 -22.85 1.28
CA GLY A 265 -33.42 -24.27 1.29
C GLY A 265 -32.40 -25.11 2.04
N ALA A 266 -31.75 -26.05 1.35
CA ALA A 266 -30.73 -26.92 1.93
C ALA A 266 -29.36 -26.20 2.05
N PRO A 267 -28.51 -26.56 3.03
CA PRO A 267 -27.14 -26.06 3.06
C PRO A 267 -26.38 -26.51 1.80
N TRP A 268 -25.49 -25.65 1.31
CA TRP A 268 -24.61 -25.99 0.20
C TRP A 268 -23.36 -26.69 0.71
N SER A 269 -22.81 -27.62 -0.07
CA SER A 269 -21.49 -28.19 0.21
C SER A 269 -20.40 -27.22 -0.22
N ALA A 270 -19.27 -27.23 0.50
CA ALA A 270 -18.12 -26.41 0.13
C ALA A 270 -17.60 -26.76 -1.28
N ALA A 271 -17.66 -28.03 -1.68
CA ALA A 271 -17.26 -28.45 -3.03
C ALA A 271 -18.10 -27.78 -4.13
N TYR A 272 -19.41 -27.62 -3.90
CA TYR A 272 -20.28 -26.92 -4.83
C TYR A 272 -19.94 -25.44 -4.93
N VAL A 273 -19.74 -24.77 -3.79
CA VAL A 273 -19.35 -23.34 -3.75
C VAL A 273 -18.01 -23.10 -4.44
N GLN A 274 -17.02 -23.97 -4.23
CA GLN A 274 -15.73 -23.90 -4.92
C GLN A 274 -15.88 -24.03 -6.43
N THR A 275 -16.73 -24.97 -6.89
CA THR A 275 -16.97 -25.17 -8.32
C THR A 275 -17.61 -23.93 -8.95
N VAL A 276 -18.62 -23.34 -8.30
CA VAL A 276 -19.27 -22.11 -8.74
C VAL A 276 -18.27 -20.96 -8.80
N ALA A 277 -17.52 -20.72 -7.71
CA ALA A 277 -16.55 -19.63 -7.64
C ALA A 277 -15.45 -19.76 -8.71
N THR A 278 -14.95 -20.97 -8.96
CA THR A 278 -13.92 -21.22 -9.98
C THR A 278 -14.47 -21.02 -11.40
N GLN A 279 -15.71 -21.45 -11.66
CA GLN A 279 -16.38 -21.25 -12.94
C GLN A 279 -16.62 -19.77 -13.24
N ASP A 280 -16.92 -18.98 -12.21
CA ASP A 280 -17.13 -17.54 -12.32
C ASP A 280 -15.79 -16.76 -12.37
N GLY A 281 -14.66 -17.49 -12.40
CA GLY A 281 -13.32 -16.95 -12.57
C GLY A 281 -12.76 -16.27 -11.31
N LEU A 282 -13.22 -16.66 -10.13
CA LEU A 282 -12.57 -16.28 -8.88
C LEU A 282 -11.38 -17.20 -8.62
N VAL A 283 -10.31 -16.62 -8.08
CA VAL A 283 -9.06 -17.34 -7.78
C VAL A 283 -9.02 -17.65 -6.29
N LEU A 284 -8.78 -18.92 -5.96
CA LEU A 284 -8.60 -19.33 -4.57
C LEU A 284 -7.30 -18.73 -4.01
N SER A 285 -7.39 -18.12 -2.83
CA SER A 285 -6.23 -17.57 -2.12
C SER A 285 -5.26 -18.68 -1.68
N ARG A 286 -3.99 -18.32 -1.50
CA ARG A 286 -2.91 -19.27 -1.14
C ARG A 286 -3.12 -19.97 0.20
N ASP A 287 -3.82 -19.32 1.11
CA ASP A 287 -4.22 -19.85 2.42
C ASP A 287 -5.43 -20.79 2.34
N GLY A 288 -6.15 -20.80 1.22
CA GLY A 288 -7.31 -21.65 0.96
C GLY A 288 -8.60 -21.20 1.63
N THR A 289 -8.67 -20.01 2.24
CA THR A 289 -9.83 -19.59 3.05
C THR A 289 -10.86 -18.76 2.25
N ARG A 290 -10.42 -18.10 1.18
CA ARG A 290 -11.19 -17.10 0.43
C ARG A 290 -10.92 -17.18 -1.06
N PHE A 291 -11.94 -16.87 -1.85
CA PHE A 291 -11.84 -16.69 -3.29
C PHE A 291 -11.80 -15.20 -3.60
N THR A 292 -10.88 -14.75 -4.46
CA THR A 292 -10.74 -13.34 -4.84
C THR A 292 -11.13 -13.16 -6.30
N ARG A 293 -12.03 -12.21 -6.55
CA ARG A 293 -12.30 -11.73 -7.92
C ARG A 293 -11.30 -10.63 -8.23
N PHE A 294 -10.55 -10.79 -9.31
CA PHE A 294 -9.63 -9.76 -9.80
C PHE A 294 -10.26 -8.98 -10.94
N HIS A 295 -9.96 -7.68 -11.02
CA HIS A 295 -10.24 -6.85 -12.19
C HIS A 295 -8.94 -6.22 -12.69
N GLY A 296 -8.88 -5.94 -13.99
CA GLY A 296 -7.81 -5.11 -14.53
C GLY A 296 -8.01 -3.67 -14.07
N GLY A 297 -7.04 -3.11 -13.35
CA GLY A 297 -6.95 -1.69 -13.08
C GLY A 297 -6.70 -0.91 -14.38
N THR A 298 -6.86 0.40 -14.30
CA THR A 298 -6.59 1.32 -15.43
C THR A 298 -5.13 1.27 -15.91
N ASP A 299 -4.23 0.84 -15.03
CA ASP A 299 -2.80 0.59 -15.24
C ASP A 299 -2.49 -0.80 -15.85
N GLY A 300 -3.51 -1.62 -16.11
CA GLY A 300 -3.36 -2.99 -16.59
C GLY A 300 -2.95 -4.01 -15.51
N VAL A 301 -2.79 -3.58 -14.25
CA VAL A 301 -2.46 -4.45 -13.12
C VAL A 301 -3.74 -5.08 -12.57
N GLN A 302 -3.71 -6.40 -12.32
CA GLN A 302 -4.86 -7.09 -11.72
C GLN A 302 -4.94 -6.75 -10.24
N ARG A 303 -6.05 -6.13 -9.82
CA ARG A 303 -6.33 -5.76 -8.42
C ARG A 303 -7.53 -6.54 -7.89
N ALA A 304 -7.51 -6.83 -6.59
CA ALA A 304 -8.60 -7.55 -5.94
C ALA A 304 -9.83 -6.64 -5.86
N LEU A 305 -10.94 -7.06 -6.49
CA LEU A 305 -12.20 -6.34 -6.47
C LEU A 305 -12.99 -6.66 -5.20
N PHE A 306 -13.25 -7.95 -4.97
CA PHE A 306 -13.94 -8.43 -3.78
C PHE A 306 -13.51 -9.86 -3.47
N THR A 307 -13.80 -10.29 -2.25
CA THR A 307 -13.51 -11.66 -1.82
C THR A 307 -14.74 -12.39 -1.34
N LEU A 308 -14.89 -13.62 -1.80
CA LEU A 308 -15.92 -14.55 -1.39
C LEU A 308 -15.35 -15.46 -0.31
N GLN A 309 -15.97 -15.43 0.85
CA GLN A 309 -15.72 -16.33 1.96
C GLN A 309 -16.93 -17.21 2.21
N PHE A 310 -16.69 -18.47 2.55
CA PHE A 310 -17.75 -19.43 2.84
C PHE A 310 -17.57 -20.00 4.24
N VAL A 311 -18.28 -19.41 5.21
CA VAL A 311 -18.19 -19.80 6.63
C VAL A 311 -16.72 -19.82 7.08
N ASP A 312 -16.36 -20.71 8.01
CA ASP A 312 -15.00 -21.02 8.42
C ASP A 312 -14.52 -22.30 7.71
N THR A 313 -14.46 -22.22 6.37
CA THR A 313 -14.03 -23.32 5.50
C THR A 313 -12.67 -23.03 4.91
N ASN A 314 -11.75 -23.96 5.06
CA ASN A 314 -10.50 -24.00 4.31
C ASN A 314 -10.62 -24.98 3.15
N PHE A 315 -10.73 -24.45 1.93
CA PHE A 315 -10.91 -25.20 0.69
C PHE A 315 -9.74 -26.12 0.31
N LEU A 316 -8.58 -25.99 0.98
CA LEU A 316 -7.41 -26.83 0.76
C LEU A 316 -7.22 -27.91 1.82
N ARG A 317 -7.75 -27.70 3.03
CA ARG A 317 -7.50 -28.58 4.20
C ARG A 317 -8.72 -29.37 4.63
N ASP A 318 -9.90 -28.82 4.45
CA ASP A 318 -11.14 -29.44 4.91
C ASP A 318 -11.70 -30.44 3.90
N ASP A 319 -12.49 -31.39 4.40
CA ASP A 319 -13.31 -32.24 3.55
C ASP A 319 -14.52 -31.45 3.03
N LEU A 320 -14.45 -31.07 1.76
CA LEU A 320 -15.44 -30.22 1.10
C LEU A 320 -16.77 -30.92 0.83
N THR A 321 -16.83 -32.24 0.98
CA THR A 321 -18.06 -33.02 0.85
C THR A 321 -18.82 -33.08 2.18
N ALA A 322 -18.08 -33.07 3.30
CA ALA A 322 -18.64 -33.09 4.64
C ALA A 322 -18.94 -31.67 5.17
N LYS A 323 -18.09 -30.68 4.87
CA LYS A 323 -18.32 -29.29 5.23
C LYS A 323 -19.38 -28.65 4.32
N GLY A 324 -20.39 -28.08 4.95
CA GLY A 324 -21.44 -27.32 4.30
C GLY A 324 -21.86 -26.12 5.12
N GLY A 325 -22.56 -25.21 4.45
CA GLY A 325 -22.91 -23.91 5.00
C GLY A 325 -24.10 -23.31 4.25
N ARG A 326 -24.75 -22.36 4.89
CA ARG A 326 -25.90 -21.66 4.30
C ARG A 326 -25.56 -20.24 3.86
N GLN A 327 -24.41 -19.71 4.24
CA GLN A 327 -24.04 -18.32 4.04
C GLN A 327 -22.75 -18.23 3.25
N ILE A 328 -22.79 -17.44 2.18
CA ILE A 328 -21.63 -16.98 1.43
C ILE A 328 -21.51 -15.48 1.71
N THR A 329 -20.35 -15.02 2.15
CA THR A 329 -20.09 -13.60 2.43
C THR A 329 -19.18 -13.04 1.35
N LEU A 330 -19.62 -11.98 0.69
CA LEU A 330 -18.85 -11.20 -0.28
C LEU A 330 -18.34 -9.95 0.42
N LEU A 331 -17.04 -9.82 0.55
CA LEU A 331 -16.39 -8.71 1.24
C LEU A 331 -15.73 -7.77 0.23
N LEU A 332 -16.08 -6.50 0.32
CA LEU A 332 -15.47 -5.39 -0.39
C LEU A 332 -14.55 -4.63 0.55
N ASP A 333 -13.31 -4.48 0.13
CA ASP A 333 -12.36 -3.59 0.78
C ASP A 333 -12.42 -2.22 0.08
N VAL A 334 -13.09 -1.24 0.69
CA VAL A 334 -13.46 0.01 0.00
C VAL A 334 -12.24 0.83 -0.44
N PRO A 335 -11.22 1.06 0.40
CA PRO A 335 -10.04 1.83 -0.01
C PRO A 335 -9.20 1.17 -1.11
N LEU A 336 -9.25 -0.16 -1.22
CA LEU A 336 -8.51 -0.92 -2.23
C LEU A 336 -9.22 -0.98 -3.59
N ALA A 337 -10.53 -0.77 -3.61
CA ALA A 337 -11.34 -0.94 -4.81
C ALA A 337 -11.56 0.39 -5.55
N GLU A 338 -11.12 0.43 -6.81
CA GLU A 338 -11.22 1.62 -7.66
C GLU A 338 -12.68 2.04 -7.89
N GLU A 339 -12.98 3.33 -7.68
CA GLU A 339 -14.35 3.86 -7.85
C GLU A 339 -14.85 3.68 -9.31
N VAL A 340 -13.96 3.82 -10.30
CA VAL A 340 -14.28 3.69 -11.73
C VAL A 340 -14.89 2.32 -12.06
N ALA A 341 -14.44 1.27 -11.36
CA ALA A 341 -14.96 -0.09 -11.54
C ALA A 341 -16.38 -0.28 -10.95
N LYS A 342 -16.87 0.66 -10.15
CA LYS A 342 -18.15 0.59 -9.42
C LYS A 342 -18.26 -0.73 -8.63
N PRO A 343 -17.33 -1.00 -7.70
CA PRO A 343 -17.15 -2.32 -7.10
C PRO A 343 -18.38 -2.80 -6.34
N PHE A 344 -19.03 -1.92 -5.58
CA PHE A 344 -20.26 -2.26 -4.86
C PHE A 344 -21.39 -2.73 -5.80
N LYS A 345 -21.55 -2.07 -6.96
CA LYS A 345 -22.53 -2.49 -7.96
C LYS A 345 -22.21 -3.89 -8.49
N GLN A 346 -20.95 -4.16 -8.81
CA GLN A 346 -20.51 -5.47 -9.30
C GLN A 346 -20.74 -6.58 -8.26
N ILE A 347 -20.52 -6.30 -6.98
CA ILE A 347 -20.82 -7.24 -5.89
C ILE A 347 -22.31 -7.52 -5.80
N CYS A 348 -23.18 -6.50 -5.86
CA CYS A 348 -24.62 -6.70 -5.82
C CYS A 348 -25.12 -7.51 -7.03
N GLU A 349 -24.63 -7.23 -8.23
CA GLU A 349 -24.96 -7.98 -9.45
C GLU A 349 -24.51 -9.45 -9.34
N TYR A 350 -23.30 -9.68 -8.81
CA TYR A 350 -22.79 -11.02 -8.57
C TYR A 350 -23.60 -11.76 -7.47
N ALA A 351 -23.89 -11.09 -6.36
CA ALA A 351 -24.72 -11.63 -5.27
C ALA A 351 -26.12 -12.03 -5.76
N TYR A 352 -26.73 -11.20 -6.60
CA TYR A 352 -28.03 -11.48 -7.20
C TYR A 352 -27.96 -12.66 -8.18
N THR A 353 -26.93 -12.73 -9.02
CA THR A 353 -26.73 -13.86 -9.93
C THR A 353 -26.53 -15.17 -9.15
N LEU A 354 -25.74 -15.12 -8.08
CA LEU A 354 -25.50 -16.24 -7.19
C LEU A 354 -26.78 -16.69 -6.50
N SER A 355 -27.61 -15.73 -6.04
CA SER A 355 -28.87 -16.01 -5.35
C SER A 355 -29.89 -16.71 -6.25
N GLN A 356 -30.01 -16.28 -7.51
CA GLN A 356 -30.86 -16.93 -8.51
C GLN A 356 -30.36 -18.33 -8.87
N ARG A 357 -29.05 -18.51 -9.00
CA ARG A 357 -28.43 -19.79 -9.38
C ARG A 357 -28.50 -20.83 -8.27
N MET A 358 -28.39 -20.41 -7.01
CA MET A 358 -28.21 -21.31 -5.87
C MET A 358 -29.44 -21.43 -4.96
N GLY A 359 -30.52 -20.68 -5.23
CA GLY A 359 -31.71 -20.63 -4.36
C GLY A 359 -31.38 -19.94 -3.05
N ALA A 360 -31.21 -18.62 -3.09
CA ALA A 360 -30.83 -17.84 -1.92
C ALA A 360 -31.43 -16.44 -1.90
N GLN A 361 -31.28 -15.80 -0.74
CA GLN A 361 -31.63 -14.41 -0.52
C GLN A 361 -30.37 -13.59 -0.26
N VAL A 362 -30.32 -12.40 -0.84
CA VAL A 362 -29.24 -11.44 -0.63
C VAL A 362 -29.56 -10.59 0.59
N VAL A 363 -28.65 -10.54 1.54
CA VAL A 363 -28.76 -9.78 2.77
C VAL A 363 -27.52 -8.91 2.99
N ASP A 364 -27.67 -7.86 3.77
CA ASP A 364 -26.58 -7.02 4.26
C ASP A 364 -25.82 -7.68 5.43
N ASP A 365 -24.82 -6.98 5.98
CA ASP A 365 -24.05 -7.42 7.14
C ASP A 365 -24.89 -7.63 8.41
N ASN A 366 -26.05 -6.97 8.50
CA ASN A 366 -27.00 -7.11 9.61
C ASN A 366 -28.06 -8.20 9.34
N LEU A 367 -27.84 -9.05 8.33
CA LEU A 367 -28.76 -10.10 7.88
C LEU A 367 -30.13 -9.55 7.44
N ARG A 368 -30.20 -8.28 7.05
CA ARG A 368 -31.42 -7.66 6.53
C ARG A 368 -31.45 -7.80 5.01
N PRO A 369 -32.60 -8.07 4.40
CA PRO A 369 -32.72 -8.11 2.95
C PRO A 369 -32.14 -6.83 2.32
N LEU A 370 -31.29 -6.99 1.31
CA LEU A 370 -30.70 -5.85 0.62
C LEU A 370 -31.76 -5.18 -0.26
N THR A 371 -32.41 -4.13 0.26
CA THR A 371 -33.42 -3.35 -0.47
C THR A 371 -32.78 -2.28 -1.36
N GLU A 372 -33.54 -1.77 -2.33
CA GLU A 372 -33.11 -0.65 -3.19
C GLU A 372 -32.77 0.62 -2.37
N GLN A 373 -33.51 0.87 -1.29
CA GLN A 373 -33.23 2.00 -0.39
C GLN A 373 -31.89 1.83 0.33
N SER A 374 -31.62 0.63 0.86
CA SER A 374 -30.32 0.32 1.48
C SER A 374 -29.17 0.46 0.47
N PHE A 375 -29.38 0.03 -0.77
CA PHE A 375 -28.40 0.18 -1.84
C PHE A 375 -28.04 1.66 -2.10
N ILE A 376 -29.05 2.52 -2.25
CA ILE A 376 -28.84 3.96 -2.48
C ILE A 376 -28.11 4.60 -1.29
N ALA A 377 -28.47 4.22 -0.06
CA ALA A 377 -27.83 4.72 1.15
C ALA A 377 -26.33 4.33 1.22
N ILE A 378 -26.03 3.05 0.99
CA ILE A 378 -24.64 2.54 0.98
C ILE A 378 -23.84 3.22 -0.13
N GLN A 379 -24.41 3.35 -1.33
CA GLN A 379 -23.74 4.01 -2.45
C GLN A 379 -23.44 5.48 -2.17
N LYS A 380 -24.34 6.21 -1.52
CA LYS A 380 -24.12 7.61 -1.11
C LYS A 380 -22.99 7.69 -0.07
N HIS A 381 -22.96 6.78 0.89
CA HIS A 381 -21.90 6.74 1.90
C HIS A 381 -20.53 6.42 1.29
N LEU A 382 -20.49 5.45 0.37
CA LEU A 382 -19.28 5.10 -0.39
C LEU A 382 -18.69 6.29 -1.14
N ARG A 383 -19.54 7.10 -1.79
CA ARG A 383 -19.07 8.31 -2.47
C ARG A 383 -18.37 9.28 -1.52
N VAL A 384 -18.91 9.49 -0.33
CA VAL A 384 -18.27 10.35 0.69
C VAL A 384 -16.90 9.81 1.10
N LEU A 385 -16.74 8.48 1.19
CA LEU A 385 -15.44 7.87 1.51
C LEU A 385 -14.44 8.04 0.36
N TYR A 386 -14.88 7.86 -0.89
CA TYR A 386 -14.03 8.09 -2.07
C TYR A 386 -13.61 9.55 -2.19
N ASP A 387 -14.52 10.49 -2.00
CA ASP A 387 -14.23 11.93 -2.00
C ASP A 387 -13.20 12.31 -0.92
N LYS A 388 -13.28 11.70 0.27
CA LYS A 388 -12.30 11.91 1.36
C LYS A 388 -10.91 11.41 0.99
N LEU A 389 -10.83 10.22 0.39
CA LEU A 389 -9.59 9.62 -0.07
C LEU A 389 -8.93 10.46 -1.18
N GLU A 390 -9.74 10.90 -2.15
CA GLU A 390 -9.29 11.75 -3.25
C GLU A 390 -8.82 13.14 -2.76
N ALA A 391 -9.53 13.76 -1.80
CA ALA A 391 -9.14 15.03 -1.21
C ALA A 391 -7.76 15.01 -0.53
N ARG A 392 -7.29 13.83 -0.10
CA ARG A 392 -5.96 13.63 0.50
C ARG A 392 -4.89 13.24 -0.53
N GLY A 393 -5.25 13.10 -1.80
CA GLY A 393 -4.36 12.64 -2.86
C GLY A 393 -4.14 11.12 -2.88
N LEU A 394 -4.99 10.36 -2.18
CA LEU A 394 -4.91 8.90 -2.06
C LEU A 394 -6.16 8.25 -2.69
N PRO A 395 -6.41 8.40 -4.00
CA PRO A 395 -7.62 7.85 -4.61
C PRO A 395 -7.69 6.34 -4.39
N ALA A 396 -8.91 5.83 -4.17
CA ALA A 396 -9.12 4.42 -3.88
C ALA A 396 -8.60 3.52 -5.01
N GLY A 397 -7.93 2.44 -4.63
CA GLY A 397 -7.27 1.55 -5.56
C GLY A 397 -5.98 2.10 -6.19
N SER A 398 -5.48 3.28 -5.81
CA SER A 398 -4.13 3.74 -6.19
C SER A 398 -3.02 2.84 -5.63
N SER A 399 -1.80 2.94 -6.16
CA SER A 399 -0.63 2.24 -5.59
C SER A 399 -0.39 2.63 -4.14
N ALA A 400 -0.51 3.91 -3.81
CA ALA A 400 -0.37 4.42 -2.44
C ALA A 400 -1.47 3.90 -1.51
N ALA A 401 -2.74 3.94 -1.93
CA ALA A 401 -3.84 3.37 -1.15
C ALA A 401 -3.65 1.86 -0.91
N VAL A 402 -3.26 1.10 -1.93
CA VAL A 402 -3.01 -0.35 -1.76
C VAL A 402 -1.90 -0.62 -0.76
N ARG A 403 -0.86 0.20 -0.73
CA ARG A 403 0.22 0.08 0.27
C ARG A 403 -0.27 0.48 1.66
N LEU A 404 -0.98 1.60 1.80
CA LEU A 404 -1.48 2.09 3.08
C LEU A 404 -2.48 1.13 3.73
N PHE A 405 -3.38 0.52 2.95
CA PHE A 405 -4.37 -0.43 3.46
C PHE A 405 -3.91 -1.89 3.38
N SER A 406 -2.59 -2.13 3.27
CA SER A 406 -2.01 -3.47 3.33
C SER A 406 -1.78 -3.95 4.76
N LEU A 407 -1.78 -5.28 4.92
CA LEU A 407 -1.44 -5.98 6.17
C LEU A 407 0.07 -6.20 6.32
#